data_AF-A0A1V5D8J1-F1
#
_entry.id   AF-A0A1V5D8J1-F1
#
_cell.length_a   1.000
_cell.length_b   1.000
_cell.length_c   1.000
_cell.angle_alpha   90.00
_cell.angle_beta   90.00
_cell.angle_gamma   90.00
#
_symmetry.space_group_name_H-M   'P 1'
#
loop_
_entity.id
_entity.type
_entity.pdbx_description
1 polymer ?
#
loop_
_entity_poly.entity_id
_entity_poly.type
_entity_poly.pdbx_seq_one_letter_code
_entity_poly.pdbx_strand_id
1 'polypeptide(L)'
;MKTRRYWVTATGVAFCFCVALLCYAAYHHMGEIDSGYFLSVYPDKAGTKLDSCNLCHRGGAYQSGGKDVTVGSCQWCHYKYGYNEPHGNIDDTLNAYGADYKLHGRSADAVRIIDSRDSDGDGYLNYAEIAANRYPGDPNDDPSKVPAPSKVYTREELEAKPQHSQILLMNAHKSVDDYAQYTGVTFENLLDRIKLPSATRMTVYSPDGFSQTHPFQYDESPISYHVYGTYPAATFYYSQEADVLTNPTYGWCNYSSPSLAQAGLANGDSIINPEGLKLLLAIRRDGGYLTPGVLNPQNKLDGEGPYRVVPPQKIPGPPDQSSRSGYQDVIWPFDPNADHNAGYSTRSTTIVRVEPLPAGTTDIDLLEAGWNYIDNNSIVVYGAISPIENINDKLSQLNAAIDSIPASAFNVPSGKDVLKRKLLVISKDIQIKNYTGAYQKLQNDILAKLDGCAVSGGPDGNDWVKACDTQTRLYWAIYEIGVLLKIVV
;
A
#
# COMPACT_ATOMS: atom_id res chain seq x y z
N MET A 1 -68.95 13.27 -19.87
CA MET A 1 -69.06 13.50 -18.41
C MET A 1 -68.30 12.40 -17.68
N LYS A 2 -67.34 12.78 -16.81
CA LYS A 2 -66.54 11.95 -15.88
C LYS A 2 -65.72 10.79 -16.48
N THR A 3 -64.41 11.03 -16.64
CA THR A 3 -63.39 9.97 -16.55
C THR A 3 -62.43 10.30 -15.39
N ARG A 4 -62.44 9.41 -14.39
CA ARG A 4 -61.63 9.45 -13.16
C ARG A 4 -60.19 9.07 -13.50
N ARG A 5 -59.24 9.88 -13.03
CA ARG A 5 -57.82 9.52 -12.89
C ARG A 5 -57.68 8.52 -11.74
N TYR A 6 -57.10 7.35 -12.01
CA TYR A 6 -56.56 6.46 -10.98
C TYR A 6 -55.05 6.66 -10.91
N TRP A 7 -54.58 6.92 -9.70
CA TRP A 7 -53.18 7.04 -9.34
C TRP A 7 -52.53 5.65 -9.34
N VAL A 8 -51.42 5.50 -10.06
CA VAL A 8 -50.51 4.37 -9.90
C VAL A 8 -49.54 4.75 -8.78
N THR A 9 -49.60 4.01 -7.68
CA THR A 9 -48.59 3.99 -6.64
C THR A 9 -47.35 3.28 -7.18
N ALA A 10 -46.29 4.04 -7.46
CA ALA A 10 -44.97 3.49 -7.70
C ALA A 10 -44.29 3.24 -6.35
N THR A 11 -44.24 1.98 -5.94
CA THR A 11 -43.44 1.51 -4.80
C THR A 11 -41.97 1.62 -5.18
N GLY A 12 -41.31 2.69 -4.72
CA GLY A 12 -39.86 2.86 -4.87
C GLY A 12 -39.14 1.93 -3.91
N VAL A 13 -38.61 0.82 -4.44
CA VAL A 13 -37.60 0.01 -3.76
C VAL A 13 -36.29 0.80 -3.78
N ALA A 14 -35.91 1.38 -2.65
CA ALA A 14 -34.60 1.99 -2.47
C ALA A 14 -33.56 0.85 -2.37
N PHE A 15 -32.82 0.66 -3.45
CA PHE A 15 -31.63 -0.19 -3.47
C PHE A 15 -30.52 0.56 -2.73
N CYS A 16 -30.38 0.32 -1.42
CA CYS A 16 -29.20 0.72 -0.68
C CYS A 16 -28.00 -0.06 -1.24
N PHE A 17 -27.16 0.60 -2.03
CA PHE A 17 -25.79 0.16 -2.26
C PHE A 17 -25.05 0.26 -0.91
N CYS A 18 -25.09 -0.81 -0.13
CA CYS A 18 -24.06 -1.03 0.89
C CYS A 18 -22.76 -1.25 0.11
N VAL A 19 -21.90 -0.23 0.06
CA VAL A 19 -20.48 -0.46 -0.14
C VAL A 19 -20.08 -1.34 1.04
N ALA A 20 -19.91 -2.63 0.80
CA ALA A 20 -19.32 -3.52 1.77
C ALA A 20 -17.90 -2.98 2.03
N LEU A 21 -17.72 -2.26 3.14
CA LEU A 21 -16.46 -2.34 3.84
C LEU A 21 -16.27 -3.83 4.10
N LEU A 22 -15.39 -4.47 3.33
CA LEU A 22 -14.92 -5.80 3.65
C LEU A 22 -14.28 -5.66 5.03
N CYS A 23 -15.03 -5.99 6.08
CA CYS A 23 -14.49 -6.18 7.41
C CYS A 23 -13.60 -7.41 7.32
N TYR A 24 -12.34 -7.20 6.97
CA TYR A 24 -11.34 -8.26 7.06
C TYR A 24 -11.12 -8.54 8.54
N ALA A 25 -11.32 -9.80 8.94
CA ALA A 25 -10.92 -10.22 10.26
C ALA A 25 -9.41 -10.04 10.35
N ALA A 26 -8.94 -9.44 11.43
CA ALA A 26 -7.54 -9.49 11.80
C ALA A 26 -7.05 -10.95 11.73
N TYR A 27 -5.87 -11.18 11.15
CA TYR A 27 -5.26 -12.49 11.19
C TYR A 27 -4.86 -12.81 12.63
N HIS A 28 -5.76 -13.45 13.36
CA HIS A 28 -5.48 -13.89 14.72
C HIS A 28 -4.59 -15.13 14.67
N HIS A 29 -3.33 -15.00 15.07
CA HIS A 29 -2.43 -16.16 15.16
C HIS A 29 -2.90 -17.11 16.27
N MET A 30 -2.60 -18.41 16.12
CA MET A 30 -3.05 -19.51 16.98
C MET A 30 -2.92 -19.22 18.50
N GLY A 31 -4.04 -18.86 19.14
CA GLY A 31 -4.12 -18.68 20.60
C GLY A 31 -3.94 -17.25 21.11
N GLU A 32 -3.92 -16.25 20.24
CA GLU A 32 -3.95 -14.84 20.62
C GLU A 32 -5.25 -14.47 21.36
N ILE A 33 -5.14 -13.90 22.57
CA ILE A 33 -6.27 -13.45 23.40
C ILE A 33 -6.35 -11.93 23.58
N ASP A 34 -5.26 -11.21 23.27
CA ASP A 34 -5.12 -9.80 23.62
C ASP A 34 -6.02 -8.88 22.78
N SER A 35 -6.24 -9.21 21.50
CA SER A 35 -7.23 -8.52 20.66
C SER A 35 -8.63 -8.63 21.25
N GLY A 36 -9.01 -9.79 21.76
CA GLY A 36 -10.29 -9.99 22.43
C GLY A 36 -10.47 -9.05 23.65
N TYR A 37 -9.41 -8.86 24.45
CA TYR A 37 -9.45 -7.90 25.55
C TYR A 37 -9.54 -6.46 25.06
N PHE A 38 -8.74 -6.08 24.05
CA PHE A 38 -8.80 -4.75 23.45
C PHE A 38 -10.18 -4.42 22.88
N LEU A 39 -10.73 -5.31 22.05
CA LEU A 39 -12.04 -5.13 21.41
C LEU A 39 -13.20 -5.16 22.42
N SER A 40 -13.02 -5.76 23.61
CA SER A 40 -14.01 -5.66 24.68
C SER A 40 -14.12 -4.26 25.28
N VAL A 41 -13.05 -3.46 25.19
CA VAL A 41 -13.01 -2.05 25.62
C VAL A 41 -13.34 -1.13 24.44
N TYR A 42 -12.83 -1.45 23.25
CA TYR A 42 -12.95 -0.66 22.03
C TYR A 42 -13.62 -1.47 20.89
N PRO A 43 -14.91 -1.82 21.02
CA PRO A 43 -15.60 -2.68 20.05
C PRO A 43 -15.73 -2.06 18.65
N ASP A 44 -15.65 -0.74 18.53
CA ASP A 44 -15.67 -0.01 17.27
C ASP A 44 -14.35 -0.12 16.48
N LYS A 45 -13.31 -0.73 17.06
CA LYS A 45 -11.99 -0.92 16.44
C LYS A 45 -11.80 -2.28 15.78
N ALA A 46 -12.81 -3.14 15.82
CA ALA A 46 -12.77 -4.43 15.13
C ALA A 46 -12.54 -4.25 13.62
N GLY A 47 -11.59 -5.00 13.06
CA GLY A 47 -11.21 -4.91 11.65
C GLY A 47 -10.49 -3.62 11.24
N THR A 48 -10.02 -2.83 12.21
CA THR A 48 -9.12 -1.69 11.95
C THR A 48 -7.66 -2.10 12.13
N LYS A 49 -6.71 -1.23 11.77
CA LYS A 49 -5.27 -1.45 12.01
C LYS A 49 -4.89 -1.75 13.46
N LEU A 50 -5.72 -1.33 14.43
CA LEU A 50 -5.52 -1.56 15.86
C LEU A 50 -5.99 -2.96 16.30
N ASP A 51 -6.83 -3.61 15.50
CA ASP A 51 -7.13 -5.03 15.62
C ASP A 51 -6.04 -5.83 14.89
N SER A 52 -4.81 -5.74 15.38
CA SER A 52 -3.68 -6.50 14.83
C SER A 52 -2.53 -6.59 15.84
N CYS A 53 -1.59 -7.50 15.61
CA CYS A 53 -0.39 -7.61 16.44
C CYS A 53 0.41 -6.29 16.51
N ASN A 54 0.31 -5.40 15.51
CA ASN A 54 1.00 -4.12 15.51
C ASN A 54 0.59 -3.19 16.67
N LEU A 55 -0.59 -3.39 17.27
CA LEU A 55 -1.02 -2.60 18.42
C LEU A 55 -0.03 -2.75 19.59
N CYS A 56 0.45 -3.98 19.84
CA CYS A 56 1.36 -4.28 20.95
C CYS A 56 2.79 -4.60 20.51
N HIS A 57 3.01 -4.89 19.23
CA HIS A 57 4.30 -5.34 18.70
C HIS A 57 4.84 -4.39 17.62
N ARG A 58 6.18 -4.30 17.56
CA ARG A 58 6.90 -3.49 16.57
C ARG A 58 7.60 -4.35 15.53
N GLY A 59 7.84 -3.76 14.37
CA GLY A 59 8.82 -4.26 13.42
C GLY A 59 10.26 -4.10 13.93
N GLY A 60 11.23 -4.54 13.13
CA GLY A 60 12.64 -4.39 13.46
C GLY A 60 13.53 -4.50 12.24
N ALA A 61 14.85 -4.47 12.48
CA ALA A 61 15.84 -4.60 11.43
C ALA A 61 16.93 -5.59 11.81
N TYR A 62 17.44 -6.31 10.82
CA TYR A 62 18.59 -7.20 10.97
C TYR A 62 19.52 -7.11 9.75
N GLN A 63 20.77 -7.50 9.95
CA GLN A 63 21.77 -7.52 8.89
C GLN A 63 21.71 -8.84 8.11
N SER A 64 21.61 -8.77 6.78
CA SER A 64 21.69 -9.93 5.90
C SER A 64 22.55 -9.60 4.69
N GLY A 65 23.65 -10.35 4.52
CA GLY A 65 24.56 -10.15 3.38
C GLY A 65 25.14 -8.73 3.28
N GLY A 66 25.40 -8.07 4.42
CA GLY A 66 25.94 -6.71 4.48
C GLY A 66 24.92 -5.60 4.19
N LYS A 67 23.63 -5.91 4.15
CA LYS A 67 22.53 -4.96 4.00
C LYS A 67 21.64 -4.98 5.23
N ASP A 68 21.15 -3.81 5.64
CA ASP A 68 20.04 -3.70 6.57
C ASP A 68 18.76 -4.19 5.91
N VAL A 69 18.10 -5.14 6.56
CA VAL A 69 16.77 -5.65 6.18
C VAL A 69 15.81 -5.22 7.27
N THR A 70 14.85 -4.37 6.92
CA THR A 70 13.75 -3.98 7.81
C THR A 70 12.55 -4.88 7.56
N VAL A 71 11.88 -5.30 8.64
CA VAL A 71 10.73 -6.21 8.58
C VAL A 71 9.60 -5.72 9.49
N GLY A 72 8.36 -6.09 9.12
CA GLY A 72 7.16 -5.81 9.92
C GLY A 72 7.11 -6.60 11.24
N SER A 73 6.10 -6.34 12.06
CA SER A 73 5.98 -6.92 13.41
C SER A 73 5.91 -8.44 13.40
N CYS A 74 5.17 -9.05 12.47
CA CYS A 74 5.01 -10.50 12.37
C CYS A 74 6.36 -11.16 12.04
N GLN A 75 7.04 -10.69 11.00
CA GLN A 75 8.37 -11.20 10.62
C GLN A 75 9.39 -10.94 11.73
N TRP A 76 9.34 -9.79 12.40
CA TRP A 76 10.21 -9.50 13.54
C TRP A 76 9.95 -10.44 14.72
N CYS A 77 8.68 -10.72 15.02
CA CYS A 77 8.29 -11.70 16.02
C CYS A 77 8.83 -13.08 15.65
N HIS A 78 8.65 -13.53 14.42
CA HIS A 78 9.21 -14.81 13.97
C HIS A 78 10.74 -14.84 13.97
N TYR A 79 11.39 -13.71 13.74
CA TYR A 79 12.85 -13.59 13.80
C TYR A 79 13.39 -13.63 15.24
N LYS A 80 12.73 -12.96 16.19
CA LYS A 80 13.18 -12.84 17.59
C LYS A 80 12.65 -13.95 18.50
N TYR A 81 11.38 -14.31 18.36
CA TYR A 81 10.70 -15.30 19.19
C TYR A 81 10.78 -16.72 18.59
N GLY A 82 10.75 -16.85 17.26
CA GLY A 82 10.86 -18.14 16.58
C GLY A 82 9.57 -18.98 16.57
N TYR A 83 9.43 -19.85 15.58
CA TYR A 83 8.25 -20.70 15.38
C TYR A 83 8.18 -21.92 16.31
N ASN A 84 9.33 -22.42 16.76
CA ASN A 84 9.44 -23.70 17.47
C ASN A 84 10.13 -23.50 18.82
N GLU A 85 9.79 -24.37 19.78
CA GLU A 85 10.50 -24.42 21.05
C GLU A 85 11.98 -24.84 20.86
N PRO A 86 12.91 -24.28 21.66
CA PRO A 86 12.67 -23.22 22.65
C PRO A 86 12.50 -21.85 21.97
N HIS A 87 11.46 -21.12 22.38
CA HIS A 87 11.22 -19.77 21.88
C HIS A 87 12.22 -18.75 22.45
N GLY A 88 12.44 -17.67 21.72
CA GLY A 88 13.15 -16.48 22.19
C GLY A 88 12.33 -15.63 23.17
N ASN A 89 12.79 -14.41 23.45
CA ASN A 89 12.09 -13.48 24.34
C ASN A 89 11.05 -12.66 23.58
N ILE A 90 9.76 -12.81 23.92
CA ILE A 90 8.68 -12.04 23.29
C ILE A 90 8.79 -10.53 23.58
N ASP A 91 9.44 -10.14 24.67
CA ASP A 91 9.56 -8.72 25.06
C ASP A 91 10.42 -7.93 24.08
N ASP A 92 11.31 -8.59 23.34
CA ASP A 92 12.13 -7.96 22.30
C ASP A 92 11.30 -7.51 21.09
N THR A 93 10.04 -7.96 21.02
CA THR A 93 9.08 -7.69 19.94
C THR A 93 8.04 -6.65 20.31
N LEU A 94 7.90 -6.31 21.61
CA LEU A 94 6.89 -5.36 22.08
C LEU A 94 7.24 -3.92 21.69
N ASN A 95 6.22 -3.13 21.38
CA ASN A 95 6.30 -1.67 21.33
C ASN A 95 6.04 -1.09 22.74
N ALA A 96 6.04 0.24 22.89
CA ALA A 96 5.92 0.87 24.20
C ALA A 96 4.53 0.63 24.84
N TYR A 97 3.45 0.74 24.05
CA TYR A 97 2.09 0.40 24.50
C TYR A 97 1.96 -1.06 24.94
N GLY A 98 2.50 -2.00 24.16
CA GLY A 98 2.49 -3.42 24.47
C GLY A 98 3.25 -3.75 25.76
N ALA A 99 4.35 -3.04 26.03
CA ALA A 99 5.08 -3.14 27.29
C ALA A 99 4.25 -2.63 28.49
N ASP A 100 3.59 -1.47 28.36
CA ASP A 100 2.69 -0.93 29.38
C ASP A 100 1.47 -1.84 29.63
N TYR A 101 0.83 -2.32 28.57
CA TYR A 101 -0.27 -3.28 28.63
C TYR A 101 0.15 -4.59 29.32
N LYS A 102 1.36 -5.10 29.01
CA LYS A 102 1.93 -6.27 29.68
C LYS A 102 2.16 -6.01 31.17
N LEU A 103 2.75 -4.87 31.51
CA LEU A 103 3.06 -4.49 32.90
C LEU A 103 1.79 -4.44 33.77
N HIS A 104 0.65 -4.06 33.20
CA HIS A 104 -0.63 -3.97 33.91
C HIS A 104 -1.48 -5.26 33.83
N GLY A 105 -0.88 -6.38 33.40
CA GLY A 105 -1.47 -7.71 33.57
C GLY A 105 -2.29 -8.23 32.38
N ARG A 106 -2.15 -7.65 31.18
CA ARG A 106 -2.73 -8.16 29.91
C ARG A 106 -4.22 -8.52 30.01
N SER A 107 -5.05 -7.52 30.30
CA SER A 107 -6.49 -7.70 30.47
C SER A 107 -7.28 -6.49 29.95
N ALA A 108 -8.60 -6.61 29.85
CA ALA A 108 -9.46 -5.47 29.53
C ALA A 108 -9.30 -4.30 30.53
N ASP A 109 -9.03 -4.60 31.81
CA ASP A 109 -8.73 -3.57 32.80
C ASP A 109 -7.38 -2.91 32.56
N ALA A 110 -6.37 -3.67 32.08
CA ALA A 110 -5.08 -3.11 31.70
C ALA A 110 -5.23 -2.05 30.60
N VAL A 111 -6.04 -2.33 29.57
CA VAL A 111 -6.36 -1.36 28.50
C VAL A 111 -6.93 -0.07 29.09
N ARG A 112 -7.95 -0.16 29.96
CA ARG A 112 -8.56 1.02 30.60
C ARG A 112 -7.59 1.80 31.49
N ILE A 113 -6.69 1.10 32.17
CA ILE A 113 -5.70 1.74 33.06
C ILE A 113 -4.68 2.55 32.26
N ILE A 114 -4.26 2.04 31.11
CA ILE A 114 -3.23 2.69 30.29
C ILE A 114 -3.81 3.74 29.34
N ASP A 115 -5.14 3.86 29.19
CA ASP A 115 -5.80 4.88 28.36
C ASP A 115 -5.29 6.30 28.64
N SER A 116 -5.02 6.64 29.91
CA SER A 116 -4.53 7.96 30.32
C SER A 116 -3.00 8.07 30.35
N ARG A 117 -2.27 7.12 29.78
CA ARG A 117 -0.82 7.20 29.60
C ARG A 117 -0.50 7.68 28.20
N ASP A 118 0.68 8.28 28.07
CA ASP A 118 1.36 8.51 26.81
C ASP A 118 2.48 7.45 26.78
N SER A 119 2.20 6.30 26.14
CA SER A 119 3.07 5.13 26.27
C SER A 119 4.37 5.29 25.47
N ASP A 120 4.37 5.98 24.33
CA ASP A 120 5.54 6.17 23.48
C ASP A 120 6.21 7.55 23.59
N GLY A 121 5.60 8.49 24.34
CA GLY A 121 6.17 9.78 24.69
C GLY A 121 6.03 10.84 23.60
N ASP A 122 5.07 10.68 22.69
CA ASP A 122 4.84 11.60 21.57
C ASP A 122 3.99 12.84 21.94
N GLY A 123 3.47 12.87 23.17
CA GLY A 123 2.63 13.94 23.72
C GLY A 123 1.13 13.71 23.61
N TYR A 124 0.69 12.56 23.07
CA TYR A 124 -0.71 12.15 23.01
C TYR A 124 -0.98 11.02 23.99
N LEU A 125 -2.21 11.00 24.52
CA LEU A 125 -2.64 9.93 25.41
C LEU A 125 -3.16 8.76 24.57
N ASN A 126 -2.91 7.54 25.04
CA ASN A 126 -3.29 6.31 24.35
C ASN A 126 -4.76 6.30 23.91
N TYR A 127 -5.69 6.79 24.75
CA TYR A 127 -7.11 6.85 24.38
C TYR A 127 -7.38 7.78 23.19
N ALA A 128 -6.63 8.88 23.07
CA ALA A 128 -6.78 9.86 22.00
C ALA A 128 -6.27 9.28 20.68
N GLU A 129 -5.17 8.53 20.73
CA GLU A 129 -4.62 7.80 19.60
C GLU A 129 -5.53 6.66 19.15
N ILE A 130 -6.00 5.82 20.08
CA ILE A 130 -6.95 4.75 19.77
C ILE A 130 -8.22 5.36 19.15
N ALA A 131 -8.73 6.46 19.69
CA ALA A 131 -9.86 7.18 19.10
C ALA A 131 -9.58 7.64 17.66
N ALA A 132 -8.37 8.11 17.38
CA ALA A 132 -7.90 8.54 16.06
C ALA A 132 -7.44 7.40 15.12
N ASN A 133 -7.58 6.13 15.54
CA ASN A 133 -7.05 4.94 14.83
C ASN A 133 -5.53 5.01 14.61
N ARG A 134 -4.80 5.36 15.67
CA ARG A 134 -3.35 5.51 15.74
C ARG A 134 -2.71 4.51 16.69
N TYR A 135 -1.46 4.14 16.44
CA TYR A 135 -0.74 3.16 17.25
C TYR A 135 -0.11 3.83 18.49
N PRO A 136 -0.67 3.67 19.70
CA PRO A 136 -0.17 4.31 20.93
C PRO A 136 1.21 3.84 21.43
N GLY A 137 1.90 3.03 20.63
CA GLY A 137 3.24 2.53 20.91
C GLY A 137 4.24 2.88 19.81
N ASP A 138 3.84 3.70 18.82
CA ASP A 138 4.68 4.18 17.73
C ASP A 138 4.59 5.71 17.63
N PRO A 139 5.63 6.44 18.07
CA PRO A 139 5.62 7.91 18.12
C PRO A 139 5.65 8.55 16.73
N ASN A 140 5.65 7.76 15.65
CA ASN A 140 5.53 8.24 14.27
C ASN A 140 4.12 8.08 13.69
N ASP A 141 3.19 7.45 14.41
CA ASP A 141 1.78 7.29 14.03
C ASP A 141 0.86 7.96 15.05
N ASP A 142 1.08 9.25 15.27
CA ASP A 142 0.34 10.08 16.22
C ASP A 142 -0.96 10.69 15.61
N PRO A 143 -1.88 11.27 16.41
CA PRO A 143 -3.15 11.84 15.93
C PRO A 143 -3.01 13.00 14.94
N SER A 144 -1.84 13.66 14.88
CA SER A 144 -1.54 14.66 13.85
C SER A 144 -1.24 14.06 12.47
N LYS A 145 -1.02 12.75 12.40
CA LYS A 145 -0.78 12.01 11.16
C LYS A 145 -2.06 11.45 10.58
N VAL A 146 -2.03 11.22 9.27
CA VAL A 146 -3.09 10.53 8.52
C VAL A 146 -2.51 9.51 7.56
N PRO A 147 -3.22 8.43 7.19
CA PRO A 147 -2.75 7.56 6.10
C PRO A 147 -2.54 8.40 4.85
N ALA A 148 -1.42 8.16 4.16
CA ALA A 148 -1.13 8.85 2.91
C ALA A 148 -2.22 8.57 1.86
N PRO A 149 -2.40 9.49 0.89
CA PRO A 149 -3.29 9.28 -0.25
C PRO A 149 -3.04 7.94 -0.91
N SER A 150 -4.11 7.23 -1.24
CA SER A 150 -4.04 5.88 -1.80
C SER A 150 -5.12 5.64 -2.84
N LYS A 151 -4.79 4.76 -3.79
CA LYS A 151 -5.68 4.30 -4.84
C LYS A 151 -5.43 2.82 -5.11
N VAL A 152 -6.49 2.04 -5.05
CA VAL A 152 -6.47 0.64 -5.47
C VAL A 152 -6.80 0.60 -6.97
N TYR A 153 -6.07 -0.23 -7.71
CA TYR A 153 -6.34 -0.53 -9.11
C TYR A 153 -6.68 -2.00 -9.26
N THR A 154 -7.84 -2.32 -9.85
CA THR A 154 -8.19 -3.70 -10.23
C THR A 154 -7.48 -4.08 -11.53
N ARG A 155 -7.47 -5.39 -11.85
CA ARG A 155 -6.98 -5.87 -13.14
C ARG A 155 -7.66 -5.18 -14.31
N GLU A 156 -8.99 -5.08 -14.27
CA GLU A 156 -9.79 -4.48 -15.34
C GLU A 156 -9.40 -3.01 -15.55
N GLU A 157 -9.16 -2.26 -14.47
CA GLU A 157 -8.71 -0.86 -14.56
C GLU A 157 -7.29 -0.74 -15.12
N LEU A 158 -6.40 -1.68 -14.78
CA LEU A 158 -5.04 -1.72 -15.34
C LEU A 158 -5.05 -2.12 -16.82
N GLU A 159 -5.87 -3.09 -17.22
CA GLU A 159 -6.01 -3.52 -18.61
C GLU A 159 -6.66 -2.44 -19.49
N ALA A 160 -7.51 -1.60 -18.92
CA ALA A 160 -8.11 -0.46 -19.62
C ALA A 160 -7.15 0.71 -19.84
N LYS A 161 -5.99 0.75 -19.15
CA LYS A 161 -4.94 1.74 -19.40
C LYS A 161 -4.18 1.41 -20.69
N PRO A 162 -3.48 2.38 -21.29
CA PRO A 162 -2.61 2.12 -22.43
C PRO A 162 -1.61 1.00 -22.11
N GLN A 163 -1.69 -0.08 -22.88
CA GLN A 163 -0.82 -1.25 -22.73
C GLN A 163 0.49 -1.03 -23.46
N HIS A 164 1.56 -1.57 -22.90
CA HIS A 164 2.89 -1.60 -23.48
C HIS A 164 3.41 -3.05 -23.47
N SER A 165 4.00 -3.47 -24.58
CA SER A 165 4.57 -4.80 -24.76
C SER A 165 6.05 -4.67 -25.11
N GLN A 166 6.89 -5.44 -24.44
CA GLN A 166 8.33 -5.44 -24.70
C GLN A 166 8.94 -6.84 -24.61
N ILE A 167 9.82 -7.15 -25.56
CA ILE A 167 10.71 -8.31 -25.51
C ILE A 167 12.05 -7.85 -24.92
N LEU A 168 12.56 -8.60 -23.94
CA LEU A 168 13.83 -8.32 -23.30
C LEU A 168 14.44 -9.56 -22.68
N LEU A 169 15.75 -9.49 -22.41
CA LEU A 169 16.46 -10.39 -21.52
C LEU A 169 16.13 -10.01 -20.06
N MET A 170 15.77 -11.02 -19.27
CA MET A 170 15.76 -10.98 -17.81
C MET A 170 17.00 -11.74 -17.33
N ASN A 171 18.07 -10.99 -17.08
CA ASN A 171 19.33 -11.54 -16.63
C ASN A 171 19.35 -11.64 -15.09
N ALA A 172 19.63 -12.83 -14.56
CA ALA A 172 19.52 -13.19 -13.17
C ALA A 172 20.86 -13.62 -12.55
N HIS A 173 21.26 -12.92 -11.50
CA HIS A 173 22.52 -13.18 -10.79
C HIS A 173 22.68 -14.63 -10.26
N LYS A 174 21.60 -15.30 -9.82
CA LYS A 174 21.67 -16.60 -9.10
C LYS A 174 20.81 -17.70 -9.70
N SER A 175 20.08 -17.43 -10.77
CA SER A 175 19.14 -18.37 -11.41
C SER A 175 19.37 -18.39 -12.91
N VAL A 176 18.49 -19.09 -13.62
CA VAL A 176 18.48 -19.12 -15.09
C VAL A 176 17.99 -17.78 -15.62
N ASP A 177 18.65 -17.29 -16.66
CA ASP A 177 18.24 -16.14 -17.47
C ASP A 177 17.12 -16.52 -18.43
N ASP A 178 16.33 -15.55 -18.85
CA ASP A 178 15.28 -15.81 -19.84
C ASP A 178 15.00 -14.62 -20.75
N TYR A 179 14.77 -14.91 -22.02
CA TYR A 179 14.11 -13.98 -22.92
C TYR A 179 12.60 -14.21 -22.84
N ALA A 180 11.84 -13.14 -22.66
CA ALA A 180 10.38 -13.20 -22.65
C ALA A 180 9.77 -11.89 -23.16
N GLN A 181 8.52 -11.97 -23.62
CA GLN A 181 7.70 -10.78 -23.79
C GLN A 181 6.86 -10.53 -22.54
N TYR A 182 6.90 -9.30 -22.04
CA TYR A 182 5.98 -8.86 -21.00
C TYR A 182 5.03 -7.81 -21.56
N THR A 183 3.77 -7.85 -21.11
CA THR A 183 2.75 -6.86 -21.48
C THR A 183 2.02 -6.36 -20.23
N GLY A 184 1.81 -5.04 -20.14
CA GLY A 184 1.10 -4.42 -19.04
C GLY A 184 1.08 -2.90 -19.14
N VAL A 185 1.10 -2.21 -18.00
CA VAL A 185 1.05 -0.74 -17.92
C VAL A 185 2.42 -0.21 -17.55
N THR A 186 2.93 0.77 -18.30
CA THR A 186 4.17 1.46 -17.89
C THR A 186 3.93 2.23 -16.59
N PHE A 187 4.92 2.29 -15.71
CA PHE A 187 4.77 3.06 -14.47
C PHE A 187 4.56 4.56 -14.73
N GLU A 188 5.12 5.08 -15.82
CA GLU A 188 4.82 6.42 -16.37
C GLU A 188 3.31 6.62 -16.57
N ASN A 189 2.64 5.73 -17.32
CA ASN A 189 1.20 5.82 -17.57
C ASN A 189 0.34 5.55 -16.31
N LEU A 190 0.84 4.73 -15.37
CA LEU A 190 0.16 4.46 -14.11
C LEU A 190 0.15 5.72 -13.21
N LEU A 191 1.25 6.46 -13.17
CA LEU A 191 1.50 7.51 -12.18
C LEU A 191 1.26 8.94 -12.70
N ASP A 192 1.40 9.22 -13.99
CA ASP A 192 1.45 10.59 -14.53
C ASP A 192 0.25 11.47 -14.14
N ARG A 193 -0.94 10.88 -14.05
CA ARG A 193 -2.17 11.62 -13.72
C ARG A 193 -2.41 11.79 -12.23
N ILE A 194 -1.68 11.06 -11.40
CA ILE A 194 -1.93 11.01 -9.95
C ILE A 194 -0.75 11.47 -9.12
N LYS A 195 0.49 11.41 -9.61
CA LYS A 195 1.66 11.80 -8.80
C LYS A 195 1.65 13.29 -8.47
N LEU A 196 2.14 13.62 -7.28
CA LEU A 196 2.42 14.99 -6.90
C LEU A 196 3.78 15.44 -7.45
N PRO A 197 3.99 16.76 -7.67
CA PRO A 197 5.29 17.29 -8.07
C PRO A 197 6.43 17.01 -7.09
N SER A 198 6.11 16.80 -5.81
CA SER A 198 7.08 16.49 -4.75
C SER A 198 7.65 15.06 -4.84
N ALA A 199 7.02 14.18 -5.60
CA ALA A 199 7.42 12.79 -5.70
C ALA A 199 8.71 12.63 -6.52
N THR A 200 9.67 11.87 -5.99
CA THR A 200 11.01 11.69 -6.58
C THR A 200 11.35 10.24 -6.91
N ARG A 201 10.66 9.28 -6.29
CA ARG A 201 10.86 7.84 -6.51
C ARG A 201 9.62 7.06 -6.12
N MET A 202 9.63 5.76 -6.40
CA MET A 202 8.69 4.80 -5.82
C MET A 202 9.44 3.59 -5.26
N THR A 203 8.86 2.97 -4.24
CA THR A 203 9.29 1.65 -3.75
C THR A 203 8.15 0.67 -3.98
N VAL A 204 8.45 -0.46 -4.61
CA VAL A 204 7.47 -1.48 -4.99
C VAL A 204 7.70 -2.72 -4.16
N TYR A 205 6.64 -3.26 -3.55
CA TYR A 205 6.71 -4.40 -2.65
C TYR A 205 5.97 -5.62 -3.20
N SER A 206 6.56 -6.77 -2.92
CA SER A 206 5.95 -8.09 -2.94
C SER A 206 5.38 -8.41 -1.55
N PRO A 207 4.37 -9.29 -1.45
CA PRO A 207 3.76 -9.63 -0.16
C PRO A 207 4.65 -10.46 0.78
N ASP A 208 5.76 -11.01 0.27
CA ASP A 208 6.79 -11.65 1.09
C ASP A 208 7.79 -10.65 1.72
N GLY A 209 7.60 -9.35 1.49
CA GLY A 209 8.44 -8.27 2.00
C GLY A 209 9.62 -7.91 1.09
N PHE A 210 9.82 -8.62 -0.03
CA PHE A 210 10.79 -8.17 -1.03
C PHE A 210 10.37 -6.81 -1.60
N SER A 211 11.34 -5.91 -1.77
CA SER A 211 11.05 -4.60 -2.35
C SER A 211 12.22 -4.04 -3.14
N GLN A 212 11.90 -3.16 -4.08
CA GLN A 212 12.86 -2.43 -4.90
C GLN A 212 12.43 -0.98 -5.04
N THR A 213 13.41 -0.09 -4.96
CA THR A 213 13.22 1.36 -5.15
C THR A 213 13.63 1.75 -6.56
N HIS A 214 12.76 2.51 -7.22
CA HIS A 214 12.92 3.01 -8.58
C HIS A 214 12.85 4.54 -8.56
N PRO A 215 13.95 5.26 -8.89
CA PRO A 215 13.89 6.71 -9.03
C PRO A 215 12.95 7.11 -10.16
N PHE A 216 12.38 8.31 -10.10
CA PHE A 216 11.55 8.78 -11.20
C PHE A 216 12.39 9.20 -12.40
N GLN A 217 13.45 9.95 -12.14
CA GLN A 217 14.37 10.42 -13.18
C GLN A 217 15.55 9.47 -13.34
N TYR A 218 16.25 9.60 -14.47
CA TYR A 218 17.49 8.87 -14.72
C TYR A 218 18.49 9.10 -13.58
N ASP A 219 19.12 8.02 -13.15
CA ASP A 219 20.19 7.97 -12.17
C ASP A 219 21.38 7.26 -12.84
N GLU A 220 22.61 7.73 -12.65
CA GLU A 220 23.79 7.12 -13.29
C GLU A 220 24.14 5.74 -12.71
N SER A 221 23.67 5.43 -11.50
CA SER A 221 23.92 4.16 -10.83
C SER A 221 23.41 2.99 -11.69
N PRO A 222 24.23 1.98 -12.01
CA PRO A 222 23.84 0.87 -12.86
C PRO A 222 22.71 0.01 -12.23
N ILE A 223 22.54 0.10 -10.91
CA ILE A 223 21.56 -0.67 -10.14
C ILE A 223 20.25 0.09 -9.86
N SER A 224 20.05 1.23 -10.51
CA SER A 224 18.93 2.14 -10.24
C SER A 224 18.08 2.34 -11.50
N TYR A 225 16.90 1.71 -11.55
CA TYR A 225 16.02 1.67 -12.74
C TYR A 225 14.98 2.77 -12.66
N HIS A 226 15.10 3.77 -13.53
CA HIS A 226 14.21 4.94 -13.57
C HIS A 226 12.82 4.65 -14.14
N VAL A 227 11.82 5.39 -13.66
CA VAL A 227 10.41 5.25 -14.10
C VAL A 227 10.14 5.95 -15.43
N TYR A 228 10.62 7.19 -15.60
CA TYR A 228 10.26 8.05 -16.75
C TYR A 228 11.29 8.00 -17.87
N GLY A 229 10.81 7.87 -19.11
CA GLY A 229 11.66 7.77 -20.29
C GLY A 229 11.94 6.32 -20.72
N THR A 230 12.96 6.15 -21.56
CA THR A 230 13.28 4.89 -22.22
C THR A 230 14.63 4.33 -21.80
N TYR A 231 14.82 3.03 -22.01
CA TYR A 231 16.07 2.31 -21.84
C TYR A 231 16.72 2.03 -23.21
N PRO A 232 18.04 1.79 -23.27
CA PRO A 232 18.72 1.44 -24.52
C PRO A 232 18.14 0.17 -25.15
N ALA A 233 18.15 0.10 -26.49
CA ALA A 233 17.79 -1.12 -27.20
C ALA A 233 18.80 -2.24 -26.88
N ALA A 234 18.31 -3.48 -26.79
CA ALA A 234 19.12 -4.65 -26.52
C ALA A 234 19.38 -5.45 -27.80
N THR A 235 20.48 -6.19 -27.81
CA THR A 235 20.80 -7.19 -28.84
C THR A 235 20.30 -8.56 -28.37
N PHE A 236 19.74 -9.35 -29.27
CA PHE A 236 19.41 -10.74 -29.01
C PHE A 236 20.68 -11.60 -29.10
N TYR A 237 21.02 -12.25 -28.00
CA TYR A 237 22.14 -13.18 -27.92
C TYR A 237 21.62 -14.59 -27.83
N TYR A 238 22.02 -15.46 -28.77
CA TYR A 238 21.73 -16.88 -28.74
C TYR A 238 23.02 -17.68 -28.80
N SER A 239 23.12 -18.68 -27.92
CA SER A 239 24.14 -19.71 -27.95
C SER A 239 23.49 -21.05 -27.68
N GLN A 240 23.82 -22.05 -28.49
CA GLN A 240 23.38 -23.42 -28.25
C GLN A 240 23.89 -23.94 -26.91
N GLU A 241 25.11 -23.56 -26.52
CA GLU A 241 25.71 -23.88 -25.21
C GLU A 241 24.87 -23.33 -24.05
N ALA A 242 24.41 -22.08 -24.18
CA ALA A 242 23.63 -21.39 -23.16
C ALA A 242 22.20 -21.91 -23.01
N ASP A 243 21.65 -22.52 -24.06
CA ASP A 243 20.24 -22.94 -24.10
C ASP A 243 19.97 -24.09 -23.14
N VAL A 244 19.18 -23.84 -22.09
CA VAL A 244 18.81 -24.83 -21.07
C VAL A 244 18.05 -26.03 -21.63
N LEU A 245 17.35 -25.90 -22.77
CA LEU A 245 16.68 -27.03 -23.41
C LEU A 245 17.65 -27.93 -24.16
N THR A 246 18.72 -27.35 -24.71
CA THR A 246 19.75 -28.10 -25.45
C THR A 246 20.84 -28.62 -24.50
N ASN A 247 21.19 -27.86 -23.46
CA ASN A 247 22.21 -28.18 -22.45
C ASN A 247 21.61 -28.14 -21.03
N PRO A 248 20.79 -29.13 -20.64
CA PRO A 248 20.07 -29.11 -19.35
C PRO A 248 20.97 -29.21 -18.11
N THR A 249 22.25 -29.57 -18.27
CA THR A 249 23.19 -29.73 -17.16
C THR A 249 23.81 -28.40 -16.71
N TYR A 250 24.14 -27.51 -17.63
CA TYR A 250 24.86 -26.27 -17.33
C TYR A 250 24.47 -25.07 -18.19
N GLY A 251 23.50 -25.22 -19.12
CA GLY A 251 22.91 -24.08 -19.81
C GLY A 251 22.32 -23.08 -18.80
N TRP A 252 22.31 -21.81 -19.16
CA TRP A 252 21.98 -20.71 -18.26
C TRP A 252 20.91 -19.77 -18.79
N CYS A 253 20.49 -19.90 -20.05
CA CYS A 253 19.46 -19.05 -20.63
C CYS A 253 18.31 -19.88 -21.23
N ASN A 254 17.09 -19.49 -20.91
CA ASN A 254 15.86 -20.05 -21.47
C ASN A 254 15.39 -19.24 -22.69
N TYR A 255 15.42 -19.88 -23.86
CA TYR A 255 14.97 -19.32 -25.14
C TYR A 255 13.59 -19.79 -25.58
N SER A 256 12.84 -20.48 -24.71
CA SER A 256 11.57 -21.14 -25.07
C SER A 256 10.36 -20.20 -25.20
N SER A 257 10.53 -18.88 -25.01
CA SER A 257 9.43 -17.91 -25.15
C SER A 257 8.77 -18.03 -26.53
N PRO A 258 7.45 -18.27 -26.60
CA PRO A 258 6.71 -18.26 -27.86
C PRO A 258 6.81 -16.92 -28.59
N SER A 259 6.86 -15.81 -27.84
CA SER A 259 6.99 -14.46 -28.40
C SER A 259 8.34 -14.24 -29.06
N LEU A 260 9.40 -14.82 -28.49
CA LEU A 260 10.73 -14.82 -29.08
C LEU A 260 10.74 -15.59 -30.41
N ALA A 261 10.12 -16.77 -30.45
CA ALA A 261 9.99 -17.55 -31.67
C ALA A 261 9.19 -16.81 -32.76
N GLN A 262 8.13 -16.09 -32.38
CA GLN A 262 7.33 -15.26 -33.30
C GLN A 262 8.09 -14.04 -33.81
N ALA A 263 9.00 -13.47 -33.01
CA ALA A 263 9.84 -12.36 -33.42
C ALA A 263 10.89 -12.77 -34.47
N GLY A 264 11.21 -14.06 -34.57
CA GLY A 264 12.10 -14.60 -35.60
C GLY A 264 13.53 -14.07 -35.52
N LEU A 265 13.99 -13.71 -34.31
CA LEU A 265 15.30 -13.10 -34.08
C LEU A 265 16.43 -14.12 -34.25
N ALA A 266 17.48 -13.74 -34.97
CA ALA A 266 18.74 -14.44 -35.05
C ALA A 266 19.77 -13.84 -34.07
N ASN A 267 20.75 -14.64 -33.65
CA ASN A 267 21.85 -14.15 -32.81
C ASN A 267 22.50 -12.90 -33.42
N GLY A 268 22.59 -11.82 -32.64
CA GLY A 268 23.13 -10.53 -33.07
C GLY A 268 22.09 -9.53 -33.56
N ASP A 269 20.82 -9.93 -33.73
CA ASP A 269 19.75 -9.01 -34.13
C ASP A 269 19.43 -8.01 -33.01
N SER A 270 19.05 -6.79 -33.39
CA SER A 270 18.48 -5.85 -32.42
C SER A 270 17.06 -6.26 -32.04
N ILE A 271 16.76 -6.26 -30.74
CA ILE A 271 15.40 -6.48 -30.23
C ILE A 271 14.61 -5.19 -30.40
N ILE A 272 13.67 -5.20 -31.33
CA ILE A 272 12.87 -4.02 -31.67
C ILE A 272 11.66 -3.92 -30.74
N ASN A 273 11.68 -2.91 -29.88
CA ASN A 273 10.53 -2.47 -29.08
C ASN A 273 10.08 -1.11 -29.63
N PRO A 274 9.00 -1.00 -30.41
CA PRO A 274 8.66 0.20 -31.18
C PRO A 274 8.51 1.49 -30.36
N GLU A 275 8.05 1.37 -29.11
CA GLU A 275 7.87 2.50 -28.19
C GLU A 275 9.05 2.67 -27.21
N GLY A 276 10.17 1.98 -27.49
CA GLY A 276 11.31 1.85 -26.60
C GLY A 276 11.04 0.90 -25.43
N LEU A 277 12.11 0.51 -24.73
CA LEU A 277 12.01 -0.25 -23.49
C LEU A 277 11.66 0.70 -22.34
N LYS A 278 10.73 0.31 -21.46
CA LYS A 278 10.28 1.13 -20.32
C LYS A 278 10.17 0.29 -19.04
N LEU A 279 10.15 0.94 -17.88
CA LEU A 279 9.84 0.26 -16.63
C LEU A 279 8.34 -0.10 -16.62
N LEU A 280 8.05 -1.40 -16.58
CA LEU A 280 6.73 -1.94 -16.82
C LEU A 280 6.16 -2.62 -15.57
N LEU A 281 4.88 -2.37 -15.26
CA LEU A 281 4.08 -3.25 -14.42
C LEU A 281 3.39 -4.28 -15.34
N ALA A 282 4.01 -5.45 -15.47
CA ALA A 282 3.52 -6.51 -16.33
C ALA A 282 2.30 -7.19 -15.71
N ILE A 283 1.33 -7.52 -16.57
CA ILE A 283 0.12 -8.30 -16.27
C ILE A 283 0.21 -9.67 -16.96
N ARG A 284 0.89 -9.72 -18.11
CA ARG A 284 1.06 -10.91 -18.94
C ARG A 284 2.52 -11.18 -19.26
N ARG A 285 2.83 -12.46 -19.41
CA ARG A 285 4.07 -13.01 -19.96
C ARG A 285 3.72 -13.90 -21.15
N ASP A 286 4.32 -13.62 -22.30
CA ASP A 286 4.09 -14.35 -23.56
C ASP A 286 2.60 -14.52 -23.92
N GLY A 287 1.82 -13.46 -23.72
CA GLY A 287 0.38 -13.42 -23.99
C GLY A 287 -0.51 -14.06 -22.92
N GLY A 288 0.04 -14.86 -22.00
CA GLY A 288 -0.69 -15.44 -20.87
C GLY A 288 -0.64 -14.55 -19.62
N TYR A 289 -1.63 -14.66 -18.74
CA TYR A 289 -1.56 -14.00 -17.42
C TYR A 289 -0.42 -14.58 -16.59
N LEU A 290 0.23 -13.71 -15.81
CA LEU A 290 1.24 -14.12 -14.84
C LEU A 290 0.61 -15.04 -13.78
N THR A 291 1.28 -16.16 -13.47
CA THR A 291 0.83 -17.10 -12.43
C THR A 291 0.84 -16.41 -11.07
N PRO A 292 -0.31 -16.29 -10.37
CA PRO A 292 -0.39 -15.62 -9.08
C PRO A 292 0.59 -16.16 -8.04
N GLY A 293 1.12 -15.25 -7.22
CA GLY A 293 2.03 -15.57 -6.14
C GLY A 293 1.37 -16.42 -5.05
N VAL A 294 2.09 -17.42 -4.54
CA VAL A 294 1.70 -18.23 -3.38
C VAL A 294 2.89 -18.46 -2.48
N LEU A 295 2.66 -18.73 -1.19
CA LEU A 295 3.72 -19.25 -0.32
C LEU A 295 3.85 -20.76 -0.51
N ASN A 296 5.05 -21.22 -0.83
CA ASN A 296 5.36 -22.64 -0.85
C ASN A 296 5.50 -23.21 0.59
N PRO A 297 5.64 -24.53 0.76
CA PRO A 297 5.76 -25.14 2.10
C PRO A 297 6.98 -24.68 2.93
N GLN A 298 7.92 -23.92 2.35
CA GLN A 298 9.06 -23.31 3.03
C GLN A 298 8.84 -21.81 3.29
N ASN A 299 7.60 -21.31 3.17
CA ASN A 299 7.23 -19.90 3.29
C ASN A 299 8.02 -18.97 2.35
N LYS A 300 8.31 -19.45 1.12
CA LYS A 300 8.91 -18.62 0.08
C LYS A 300 7.88 -18.33 -1.00
N LEU A 301 7.94 -17.11 -1.54
CA LEU A 301 7.12 -16.70 -2.68
C LEU A 301 7.47 -17.53 -3.91
N ASP A 302 6.48 -18.26 -4.39
CA ASP A 302 6.45 -18.94 -5.68
C ASP A 302 5.43 -18.25 -6.59
N GLY A 303 5.60 -18.35 -7.91
CA GLY A 303 4.86 -17.54 -8.88
C GLY A 303 5.45 -16.14 -9.10
N GLU A 304 4.89 -15.42 -10.07
CA GLU A 304 5.36 -14.09 -10.46
C GLU A 304 4.26 -13.03 -10.60
N GLY A 305 2.99 -13.45 -10.52
CA GLY A 305 1.80 -12.63 -10.72
C GLY A 305 1.06 -12.29 -9.43
N PRO A 306 -0.09 -11.60 -9.51
CA PRO A 306 -0.79 -11.22 -10.75
C PRO A 306 -0.08 -10.11 -11.52
N TYR A 307 0.87 -9.43 -10.88
CA TYR A 307 1.67 -8.36 -11.48
C TYR A 307 3.15 -8.52 -11.18
N ARG A 308 4.00 -8.06 -12.09
CA ARG A 308 5.47 -8.08 -11.94
C ARG A 308 6.07 -6.76 -12.40
N VAL A 309 6.99 -6.19 -11.62
CA VAL A 309 7.83 -5.09 -12.11
C VAL A 309 8.88 -5.65 -13.06
N VAL A 310 8.94 -5.14 -14.28
CA VAL A 310 9.88 -5.60 -15.32
C VAL A 310 10.81 -4.44 -15.69
N PRO A 311 12.00 -4.36 -15.07
CA PRO A 311 13.03 -3.40 -15.46
C PRO A 311 13.80 -3.89 -16.70
N PRO A 312 13.94 -3.07 -17.75
CA PRO A 312 14.91 -3.34 -18.82
C PRO A 312 16.35 -3.19 -18.32
N GLN A 313 17.31 -3.85 -18.95
CA GLN A 313 18.73 -3.57 -18.71
C GLN A 313 19.05 -2.11 -19.08
N LYS A 314 19.70 -1.39 -18.17
CA LYS A 314 20.32 -0.09 -18.41
C LYS A 314 21.61 -0.22 -19.19
N ILE A 315 22.35 -1.29 -18.95
CA ILE A 315 23.58 -1.64 -19.68
C ILE A 315 23.33 -2.99 -20.35
N PRO A 316 22.79 -3.01 -21.60
CA PRO A 316 22.48 -4.26 -22.28
C PRO A 316 23.71 -5.14 -22.47
N GLY A 317 23.54 -6.44 -22.26
CA GLY A 317 24.58 -7.45 -22.43
C GLY A 317 24.00 -8.83 -22.73
N PRO A 318 24.85 -9.83 -23.00
CA PRO A 318 24.40 -11.21 -23.16
C PRO A 318 23.87 -11.78 -21.84
N PRO A 319 23.16 -12.92 -21.89
CA PRO A 319 22.92 -13.73 -20.69
C PRO A 319 24.25 -14.28 -20.18
N ASP A 320 24.41 -14.39 -18.86
CA ASP A 320 25.61 -14.92 -18.22
C ASP A 320 25.29 -16.08 -17.27
N GLN A 321 26.30 -16.89 -17.02
CA GLN A 321 26.15 -18.05 -16.16
C GLN A 321 25.79 -17.62 -14.73
N SER A 322 24.99 -18.43 -14.01
CA SER A 322 24.63 -18.16 -12.62
C SER A 322 25.86 -18.13 -11.72
N SER A 323 25.89 -17.20 -10.75
CA SER A 323 26.94 -17.14 -9.72
C SER A 323 26.96 -18.38 -8.81
N ARG A 324 25.95 -19.26 -8.90
CA ARG A 324 25.85 -20.52 -8.16
C ARG A 324 26.29 -21.73 -8.98
N SER A 325 26.53 -21.57 -10.28
CA SER A 325 26.98 -22.67 -11.13
C SER A 325 28.41 -23.07 -10.78
N GLY A 326 28.64 -24.38 -10.68
CA GLY A 326 29.99 -24.95 -10.60
C GLY A 326 30.74 -24.96 -11.94
N TYR A 327 30.07 -24.59 -13.03
CA TYR A 327 30.60 -24.59 -14.39
C TYR A 327 30.66 -23.15 -14.92
N GLN A 328 31.85 -22.54 -14.87
CA GLN A 328 32.08 -21.17 -15.33
C GLN A 328 32.93 -21.10 -16.61
N ASP A 329 33.51 -22.21 -17.08
CA ASP A 329 34.26 -22.26 -18.35
C ASP A 329 33.28 -22.39 -19.52
N VAL A 330 32.59 -21.29 -19.83
CA VAL A 330 31.54 -21.19 -20.85
C VAL A 330 31.70 -19.89 -21.64
N ILE A 331 30.99 -19.73 -22.77
CA ILE A 331 31.10 -18.51 -23.60
C ILE A 331 30.77 -17.20 -22.86
N TRP A 332 29.85 -17.25 -21.90
CA TRP A 332 29.46 -16.12 -21.05
C TRP A 332 29.49 -16.54 -19.56
N PRO A 333 30.67 -16.50 -18.91
CA PRO A 333 30.78 -16.78 -17.49
C PRO A 333 30.04 -15.72 -16.66
N PHE A 334 29.74 -16.02 -15.40
CA PHE A 334 29.16 -15.05 -14.47
C PHE A 334 30.00 -13.76 -14.43
N ASP A 335 29.38 -12.63 -14.73
CA ASP A 335 29.99 -11.31 -14.62
C ASP A 335 29.32 -10.51 -13.50
N PRO A 336 29.99 -10.26 -12.36
CA PRO A 336 29.42 -9.49 -11.26
C PRO A 336 29.11 -8.02 -11.62
N ASN A 337 29.60 -7.51 -12.75
CA ASN A 337 29.34 -6.15 -13.25
C ASN A 337 28.24 -6.11 -14.32
N ALA A 338 27.72 -7.26 -14.75
CA ALA A 338 26.61 -7.31 -15.68
C ALA A 338 25.33 -6.73 -15.06
N ASP A 339 24.45 -6.24 -15.91
CA ASP A 339 23.15 -5.72 -15.51
C ASP A 339 22.17 -6.89 -15.25
N HIS A 340 22.17 -7.40 -14.01
CA HIS A 340 21.26 -8.45 -13.54
C HIS A 340 19.86 -7.90 -13.22
N ASN A 341 19.20 -7.30 -14.20
CA ASN A 341 17.87 -6.67 -14.08
C ASN A 341 16.79 -7.56 -13.45
N ALA A 342 16.86 -8.89 -13.59
CA ALA A 342 15.91 -9.80 -12.95
C ALA A 342 15.95 -9.74 -11.42
N GLY A 343 17.10 -9.37 -10.83
CA GLY A 343 17.24 -9.15 -9.39
C GLY A 343 16.50 -7.90 -8.88
N TYR A 344 16.13 -6.98 -9.78
CA TYR A 344 15.39 -5.74 -9.48
C TYR A 344 13.92 -5.84 -9.89
N SER A 345 13.49 -7.05 -10.24
CA SER A 345 12.13 -7.35 -10.66
C SER A 345 11.30 -7.80 -9.46
N THR A 346 10.42 -6.92 -8.96
CA THR A 346 9.46 -7.25 -7.90
C THR A 346 8.36 -8.16 -8.45
N ARG A 347 8.47 -9.45 -8.15
CA ARG A 347 7.48 -10.49 -8.53
C ARG A 347 6.25 -10.41 -7.62
N SER A 348 5.07 -10.73 -8.14
CA SER A 348 3.84 -10.71 -7.35
C SER A 348 3.64 -9.35 -6.66
N THR A 349 3.84 -8.28 -7.43
CA THR A 349 3.72 -6.90 -6.97
C THR A 349 2.31 -6.63 -6.46
N THR A 350 2.20 -6.09 -5.25
CA THR A 350 0.92 -5.74 -4.61
C THR A 350 0.86 -4.26 -4.23
N ILE A 351 2.00 -3.64 -3.95
CA ILE A 351 2.05 -2.31 -3.33
C ILE A 351 3.08 -1.43 -4.03
N VAL A 352 2.68 -0.20 -4.37
CA VAL A 352 3.54 0.84 -4.95
C VAL A 352 3.49 2.07 -4.04
N ARG A 353 4.57 2.31 -3.30
CA ARG A 353 4.74 3.48 -2.43
C ARG A 353 5.44 4.60 -3.20
N VAL A 354 4.78 5.73 -3.38
CA VAL A 354 5.31 6.91 -4.07
C VAL A 354 5.88 7.88 -3.04
N GLU A 355 7.16 8.22 -3.18
CA GLU A 355 7.96 8.86 -2.14
C GLU A 355 8.55 10.22 -2.56
N PRO A 356 8.88 11.10 -1.59
CA PRO A 356 8.64 10.95 -0.15
C PRO A 356 7.15 11.04 0.18
N LEU A 357 6.73 10.48 1.32
CA LEU A 357 5.36 10.66 1.79
C LEU A 357 5.06 12.16 2.01
N PRO A 358 3.84 12.64 1.69
CA PRO A 358 3.45 14.01 2.00
C PRO A 358 3.57 14.31 3.50
N ALA A 359 3.92 15.56 3.84
CA ALA A 359 4.04 15.97 5.22
C ALA A 359 2.71 15.80 5.98
N GLY A 360 2.78 15.28 7.21
CA GLY A 360 1.59 14.95 8.01
C GLY A 360 0.94 13.62 7.64
N THR A 361 1.57 12.80 6.79
CA THR A 361 1.05 11.47 6.45
C THR A 361 1.96 10.34 6.93
N THR A 362 1.37 9.17 7.16
CA THR A 362 2.02 7.89 7.46
C THR A 362 1.73 6.88 6.35
N ASP A 363 2.38 5.72 6.40
CA ASP A 363 2.02 4.61 5.53
C ASP A 363 0.54 4.22 5.72
N ILE A 364 -0.07 3.70 4.66
CA ILE A 364 -1.41 3.14 4.76
C ILE A 364 -1.37 1.83 5.55
N ASP A 365 -2.53 1.44 6.07
CA ASP A 365 -2.68 0.07 6.56
C ASP A 365 -2.66 -0.90 5.38
N LEU A 366 -1.60 -1.71 5.32
CA LEU A 366 -1.34 -2.65 4.24
C LEU A 366 -1.84 -4.07 4.53
N LEU A 367 -2.60 -4.28 5.63
CA LEU A 367 -3.27 -5.53 6.05
C LEU A 367 -2.67 -6.83 5.46
N GLU A 368 -2.02 -7.65 6.29
CA GLU A 368 -1.40 -8.92 5.86
C GLU A 368 -0.32 -8.75 4.76
N ALA A 369 0.45 -7.67 4.80
CA ALA A 369 1.52 -7.39 3.83
C ALA A 369 1.06 -7.39 2.35
N GLY A 370 -0.23 -7.22 2.09
CA GLY A 370 -0.80 -7.13 0.74
C GLY A 370 -1.17 -8.46 0.07
N TRP A 371 -1.26 -9.58 0.80
CA TRP A 371 -1.74 -10.85 0.22
C TRP A 371 -3.15 -10.75 -0.36
N ASN A 372 -4.03 -9.97 0.28
CA ASN A 372 -5.37 -9.68 -0.23
C ASN A 372 -5.36 -9.06 -1.64
N TYR A 373 -4.33 -8.30 -2.02
CA TYR A 373 -4.21 -7.74 -3.36
C TYR A 373 -3.89 -8.80 -4.42
N ILE A 374 -3.17 -9.88 -4.04
CA ILE A 374 -2.99 -11.06 -4.90
C ILE A 374 -4.35 -11.70 -5.19
N ASP A 375 -5.11 -12.04 -4.14
CA ASP A 375 -6.38 -12.74 -4.25
C ASP A 375 -7.41 -11.97 -5.08
N ASN A 376 -7.41 -10.64 -4.93
CA ASN A 376 -8.31 -9.74 -5.63
C ASN A 376 -7.78 -9.29 -7.00
N ASN A 377 -6.61 -9.77 -7.44
CA ASN A 377 -5.94 -9.32 -8.67
C ASN A 377 -5.88 -7.80 -8.77
N SER A 378 -5.42 -7.15 -7.70
CA SER A 378 -5.33 -5.69 -7.60
C SER A 378 -3.96 -5.26 -7.11
N ILE A 379 -3.68 -3.96 -7.17
CA ILE A 379 -2.55 -3.33 -6.48
C ILE A 379 -3.03 -2.09 -5.75
N VAL A 380 -2.28 -1.66 -4.75
CA VAL A 380 -2.44 -0.34 -4.14
C VAL A 380 -1.26 0.56 -4.51
N VAL A 381 -1.58 1.76 -4.99
CA VAL A 381 -0.62 2.86 -5.17
C VAL A 381 -0.90 3.91 -4.10
N TYR A 382 0.08 4.28 -3.31
CA TYR A 382 -0.11 5.27 -2.24
C TYR A 382 1.11 6.17 -2.04
N GLY A 383 0.97 7.24 -1.25
CA GLY A 383 2.06 8.16 -0.91
C GLY A 383 1.88 9.54 -1.52
N ALA A 384 2.90 10.06 -2.20
CA ALA A 384 2.86 11.37 -2.87
C ALA A 384 2.03 11.33 -4.18
N ILE A 385 0.75 11.02 -4.02
CA ILE A 385 -0.27 11.05 -5.07
C ILE A 385 -1.42 11.99 -4.69
N SER A 386 -2.27 12.32 -5.65
CA SER A 386 -3.41 13.22 -5.50
C SER A 386 -4.38 12.71 -4.43
N PRO A 387 -4.67 13.50 -3.37
CA PRO A 387 -5.57 13.10 -2.28
C PRO A 387 -7.05 13.27 -2.62
N ILE A 388 -7.41 13.79 -3.81
CA ILE A 388 -8.77 14.26 -4.09
C ILE A 388 -9.82 13.14 -3.99
N GLU A 389 -9.49 11.94 -4.46
CA GLU A 389 -10.35 10.77 -4.34
C GLU A 389 -10.57 10.40 -2.87
N ASN A 390 -9.48 10.27 -2.09
CA ASN A 390 -9.55 9.99 -0.66
C ASN A 390 -10.33 11.06 0.13
N ILE A 391 -10.18 12.35 -0.23
CA ILE A 391 -10.94 13.45 0.39
C ILE A 391 -12.44 13.29 0.12
N ASN A 392 -12.83 12.96 -1.12
CA ASN A 392 -14.23 12.78 -1.48
C ASN A 392 -14.85 11.57 -0.76
N ASP A 393 -14.11 10.47 -0.63
CA ASP A 393 -14.55 9.29 0.10
C ASP A 393 -14.74 9.60 1.59
N LYS A 394 -13.77 10.29 2.20
CA LYS A 394 -13.84 10.70 3.61
C LYS A 394 -14.96 11.70 3.87
N LEU A 395 -15.20 12.65 2.97
CA LEU A 395 -16.37 13.54 3.06
C LEU A 395 -17.69 12.76 2.99
N SER A 396 -17.75 11.73 2.14
CA SER A 396 -18.93 10.87 2.02
C SER A 396 -19.16 10.04 3.29
N GLN A 397 -18.11 9.42 3.83
CA GLN A 397 -18.14 8.69 5.10
C GLN A 397 -18.52 9.60 6.27
N LEU A 398 -17.95 10.80 6.35
CA LEU A 398 -18.27 11.79 7.37
C LEU A 398 -19.74 12.21 7.29
N ASN A 399 -20.29 12.45 6.10
CA ASN A 399 -21.71 12.77 5.96
C ASN A 399 -22.61 11.61 6.43
N ALA A 400 -22.26 10.37 6.10
CA ALA A 400 -22.99 9.19 6.57
C ALA A 400 -22.92 9.04 8.11
N ALA A 401 -21.75 9.29 8.71
CA ALA A 401 -21.56 9.30 10.15
C ALA A 401 -22.38 10.40 10.83
N ILE A 402 -22.41 11.61 10.26
CA ILE A 402 -23.27 12.69 10.77
C ILE A 402 -24.75 12.31 10.67
N ASP A 403 -25.15 11.62 9.62
CA ASP A 403 -26.53 11.19 9.43
C ASP A 403 -27.00 10.18 10.48
N SER A 404 -26.11 9.34 11.02
CA SER A 404 -26.45 8.41 12.12
C SER A 404 -26.52 9.09 13.50
N ILE A 405 -25.94 10.28 13.68
CA ILE A 405 -25.97 11.01 14.96
C ILE A 405 -27.36 11.63 15.18
N PRO A 406 -28.02 11.39 16.34
CA PRO A 406 -29.32 11.99 16.64
C PRO A 406 -29.20 13.51 16.83
N ALA A 407 -30.19 14.28 16.38
CA ALA A 407 -30.19 15.74 16.50
C ALA A 407 -30.06 16.23 17.96
N SER A 408 -30.50 15.42 18.94
CA SER A 408 -30.37 15.71 20.37
C SER A 408 -28.91 15.76 20.87
N ALA A 409 -27.97 15.13 20.15
CA ALA A 409 -26.54 15.16 20.45
C ALA A 409 -25.90 16.54 20.18
N PHE A 410 -26.59 17.41 19.43
CA PHE A 410 -26.13 18.76 19.12
C PHE A 410 -26.64 19.79 20.15
N ASN A 411 -25.85 20.85 20.36
CA ASN A 411 -26.18 21.96 21.27
C ASN A 411 -27.37 22.80 20.81
N VAL A 412 -27.62 22.86 19.49
CA VAL A 412 -28.78 23.53 18.90
C VAL A 412 -29.53 22.59 17.96
N PRO A 413 -30.87 22.67 17.87
CA PRO A 413 -31.66 21.78 17.01
C PRO A 413 -31.23 21.76 15.54
N SER A 414 -30.71 22.89 15.03
CA SER A 414 -30.23 23.03 13.66
C SER A 414 -28.75 22.68 13.46
N GLY A 415 -28.03 22.25 14.51
CA GLY A 415 -26.57 22.09 14.48
C GLY A 415 -26.11 21.07 13.44
N LYS A 416 -26.81 19.92 13.39
CA LYS A 416 -26.60 18.87 12.38
C LYS A 416 -26.73 19.43 10.96
N ASP A 417 -27.81 20.16 10.67
CA ASP A 417 -28.06 20.71 9.34
C ASP A 417 -27.04 21.78 8.95
N VAL A 418 -26.60 22.60 9.91
CA VAL A 418 -25.55 23.61 9.68
C VAL A 418 -24.23 22.94 9.31
N LEU A 419 -23.82 21.90 10.05
CA LEU A 419 -22.61 21.14 9.75
C LEU A 419 -22.67 20.53 8.34
N LYS A 420 -23.78 19.86 7.99
CA LYS A 420 -23.98 19.28 6.65
C LYS A 420 -23.91 20.33 5.54
N ARG A 421 -24.53 21.50 5.73
CA ARG A 421 -24.47 22.59 4.74
C ARG A 421 -23.04 23.10 4.54
N LYS A 422 -22.24 23.20 5.60
CA LYS A 422 -20.83 23.61 5.48
C LYS A 422 -19.98 22.57 4.77
N LEU A 423 -20.18 21.28 5.05
CA LEU A 423 -19.52 20.19 4.32
C LEU A 423 -19.88 20.20 2.83
N LEU A 424 -21.14 20.49 2.47
CA LEU A 424 -21.55 20.64 1.07
C LEU A 424 -20.82 21.80 0.36
N VAL A 425 -20.56 22.91 1.05
CA VAL A 425 -19.77 24.02 0.50
C VAL A 425 -18.32 23.58 0.25
N ILE A 426 -17.73 22.83 1.18
CA ILE A 426 -16.38 22.27 1.03
C ILE A 426 -16.31 21.32 -0.18
N SER A 427 -17.28 20.42 -0.34
CA SER A 427 -17.35 19.54 -1.52
C SER A 427 -17.46 20.34 -2.83
N LYS A 428 -18.23 21.43 -2.86
CA LYS A 428 -18.32 22.32 -4.03
C LYS A 428 -17.01 23.03 -4.32
N ASP A 429 -16.31 23.52 -3.30
CA ASP A 429 -15.00 24.14 -3.46
C ASP A 429 -13.98 23.15 -4.06
N ILE A 430 -13.98 21.89 -3.59
CA ILE A 430 -13.13 20.82 -4.14
C ILE A 430 -13.46 20.56 -5.62
N GLN A 431 -14.75 20.49 -5.97
CA GLN A 431 -15.20 20.26 -7.36
C GLN A 431 -14.71 21.34 -8.33
N ILE A 432 -14.67 22.60 -7.89
CA ILE A 432 -14.17 23.73 -8.69
C ILE A 432 -12.67 23.98 -8.50
N LYS A 433 -11.94 23.06 -7.84
CA LYS A 433 -10.50 23.14 -7.53
C LYS A 433 -10.09 24.33 -6.64
N ASN A 434 -11.02 24.87 -5.86
CA ASN A 434 -10.76 25.90 -4.84
C ASN A 434 -10.30 25.25 -3.52
N TYR A 435 -9.16 24.56 -3.53
CA TYR A 435 -8.68 23.80 -2.37
C TYR A 435 -8.33 24.69 -1.17
N THR A 436 -7.75 25.86 -1.41
CA THR A 436 -7.47 26.84 -0.35
C THR A 436 -8.75 27.28 0.35
N GLY A 437 -9.82 27.56 -0.42
CA GLY A 437 -11.12 27.93 0.12
C GLY A 437 -11.81 26.79 0.87
N ALA A 438 -11.65 25.55 0.43
CA ALA A 438 -12.12 24.35 1.12
C ALA A 438 -11.40 24.17 2.47
N TYR A 439 -10.06 24.24 2.46
CA TYR A 439 -9.21 24.08 3.64
C TYR A 439 -9.52 25.15 4.70
N GLN A 440 -9.59 26.42 4.30
CA GLN A 440 -9.88 27.53 5.21
C GLN A 440 -11.26 27.39 5.87
N LYS A 441 -12.29 26.97 5.12
CA LYS A 441 -13.63 26.73 5.70
C LYS A 441 -13.62 25.54 6.66
N LEU A 442 -12.93 24.45 6.32
CA LEU A 442 -12.81 23.30 7.20
C LEU A 442 -12.18 23.68 8.55
N GLN A 443 -11.05 24.39 8.50
CA GLN A 443 -10.30 24.81 9.70
C GLN A 443 -11.08 25.84 10.53
N ASN A 444 -11.54 26.91 9.90
CA ASN A 444 -12.06 28.08 10.63
C ASN A 444 -13.54 27.95 11.00
N ASP A 445 -14.33 27.26 10.18
CA ASP A 445 -15.79 27.22 10.36
C ASP A 445 -16.31 25.95 11.03
N ILE A 446 -15.54 24.86 10.95
CA ILE A 446 -15.99 23.53 11.40
C ILE A 446 -15.10 23.01 12.54
N LEU A 447 -13.79 22.92 12.32
CA LEU A 447 -12.89 22.28 13.29
C LEU A 447 -12.90 23.00 14.65
N ALA A 448 -12.89 24.34 14.63
CA ALA A 448 -13.04 25.22 15.82
C ALA A 448 -14.44 25.18 16.51
N LYS A 449 -15.31 24.25 16.11
CA LYS A 449 -16.64 24.01 16.72
C LYS A 449 -16.78 22.58 17.23
N LEU A 450 -15.68 21.82 17.22
CA LEU A 450 -15.62 20.42 17.60
C LEU A 450 -14.31 20.10 18.35
N ASP A 451 -13.56 21.11 18.77
CA ASP A 451 -12.20 20.99 19.29
C ASP A 451 -12.14 20.88 20.82
N GLY A 452 -13.19 21.26 21.56
CA GLY A 452 -13.16 21.30 23.02
C GLY A 452 -12.64 20.01 23.67
N CYS A 453 -13.26 18.87 23.39
CA CYS A 453 -12.87 17.57 23.92
C CYS A 453 -11.54 17.07 23.36
N ALA A 454 -11.24 17.34 22.09
CA ALA A 454 -10.02 16.86 21.46
C ALA A 454 -8.77 17.65 21.89
N VAL A 455 -8.91 18.95 22.19
CA VAL A 455 -7.80 19.87 22.50
C VAL A 455 -7.75 20.22 23.99
N SER A 456 -8.89 20.39 24.64
CA SER A 456 -9.00 20.87 26.03
C SER A 456 -9.51 19.82 27.02
N GLY A 457 -9.85 18.61 26.56
CA GLY A 457 -10.31 17.50 27.40
C GLY A 457 -11.77 17.60 27.86
N GLY A 458 -12.55 18.56 27.35
CA GLY A 458 -13.98 18.66 27.61
C GLY A 458 -14.68 19.67 26.68
N PRO A 459 -16.02 19.59 26.52
CA PRO A 459 -16.73 20.47 25.59
C PRO A 459 -16.60 21.93 26.01
N ASP A 460 -16.39 22.81 25.04
CA ASP A 460 -16.37 24.26 25.24
C ASP A 460 -17.75 24.89 24.94
N GLY A 461 -17.87 26.20 25.15
CA GLY A 461 -19.13 26.93 24.94
C GLY A 461 -19.48 27.16 23.46
N ASN A 462 -18.52 27.03 22.54
CA ASN A 462 -18.69 27.21 21.09
C ASN A 462 -18.93 25.91 20.34
N ASP A 463 -18.77 24.77 21.00
CA ASP A 463 -18.91 23.45 20.41
C ASP A 463 -20.33 23.17 19.91
N TRP A 464 -20.43 22.40 18.83
CA TRP A 464 -21.72 21.98 18.29
C TRP A 464 -22.25 20.70 18.91
N VAL A 465 -21.39 19.87 19.50
CA VAL A 465 -21.72 18.51 19.99
C VAL A 465 -21.44 18.41 21.48
N LYS A 466 -22.37 17.80 22.21
CA LYS A 466 -22.37 17.73 23.69
C LYS A 466 -21.44 16.67 24.27
N ALA A 467 -21.41 15.50 23.63
CA ALA A 467 -20.74 14.33 24.16
C ALA A 467 -19.32 14.23 23.59
N CYS A 468 -18.31 14.11 24.46
CA CYS A 468 -16.93 14.04 24.02
C CYS A 468 -16.66 12.91 23.04
N ASP A 469 -17.21 11.71 23.28
CA ASP A 469 -16.99 10.59 22.37
C ASP A 469 -17.46 10.88 20.94
N THR A 470 -18.57 11.61 20.79
CA THR A 470 -19.10 11.98 19.45
C THR A 470 -18.31 13.14 18.87
N GLN A 471 -17.97 14.13 19.70
CA GLN A 471 -17.23 15.31 19.27
C GLN A 471 -15.82 14.93 18.81
N THR A 472 -15.07 14.17 19.60
CA THR A 472 -13.72 13.69 19.28
C THR A 472 -13.70 12.86 17.99
N ARG A 473 -14.70 11.98 17.80
CA ARG A 473 -14.84 11.21 16.54
C ARG A 473 -15.04 12.11 15.31
N LEU A 474 -15.93 13.10 15.40
CA LEU A 474 -16.14 14.04 14.30
C LEU A 474 -14.91 14.93 14.07
N TYR A 475 -14.27 15.41 15.14
CA TYR A 475 -13.07 16.22 15.09
C TYR A 475 -11.97 15.52 14.30
N TRP A 476 -11.60 14.29 14.66
CA TRP A 476 -10.52 13.58 13.98
C TRP A 476 -10.86 13.21 12.53
N ALA A 477 -12.12 12.86 12.23
CA ALA A 477 -12.56 12.64 10.86
C ALA A 477 -12.44 13.91 9.98
N ILE A 478 -12.74 15.07 10.55
CA ILE A 478 -12.60 16.38 9.89
C ILE A 478 -11.14 16.80 9.80
N TYR A 479 -10.36 16.59 10.87
CA TYR A 479 -8.93 16.85 10.91
C TYR A 479 -8.21 16.11 9.78
N GLU A 480 -8.55 14.84 9.58
CA GLU A 480 -7.97 14.01 8.54
C GLU A 480 -8.19 14.58 7.13
N ILE A 481 -9.42 15.02 6.82
CA ILE A 481 -9.73 15.71 5.57
C ILE A 481 -8.90 17.00 5.43
N GLY A 482 -8.63 17.69 6.53
CA GLY A 482 -7.80 18.89 6.58
C GLY A 482 -6.35 18.65 6.23
N VAL A 483 -5.75 17.58 6.79
CA VAL A 483 -4.38 17.18 6.46
C VAL A 483 -4.28 16.81 4.98
N LEU A 484 -5.24 16.06 4.45
CA LEU A 484 -5.25 15.70 3.02
C LEU A 484 -5.45 16.90 2.10
N LEU A 485 -6.31 17.86 2.47
CA LEU A 485 -6.48 19.10 1.69
C LEU A 485 -5.19 19.91 1.67
N LYS A 486 -4.44 19.97 2.78
CA LYS A 486 -3.16 20.70 2.88
C LYS A 486 -2.10 20.19 1.89
N ILE A 487 -2.20 18.94 1.41
CA ILE A 487 -1.30 18.38 0.40
C ILE A 487 -1.45 19.10 -0.96
N VAL A 488 -2.63 19.68 -1.25
CA VAL A 488 -2.96 20.32 -2.55
C VAL A 488 -3.26 21.82 -2.45
N VAL A 489 -3.05 22.41 -1.28
CA VAL A 489 -3.11 23.87 -1.03
C VAL A 489 -1.70 24.43 -1.12
#